data_AF-A0A0T5Z1Z7-F1
#
_entry.id   AF-A0A0T5Z1Z7-F1
#
_cell.length_a   1.000
_cell.length_b   1.000
_cell.length_c   1.000
_cell.angle_alpha   90.00
_cell.angle_beta   90.00
_cell.angle_gamma   90.00
#
_symmetry.space_group_name_H-M   'P 1'
#
loop_
_entity.id
_entity.type
_entity.pdbx_description
1 polymer ?
#
loop_
_entity_poly.entity_id
_entity_poly.type
_entity_poly.pdbx_seq_one_letter_code
_entity_poly.pdbx_strand_id
1 'polypeptide(L)' 'MGEMRQAGAPTIAQDEKSSVVWGMPGEAVKRGYVEAVLPLQKIGMRLTELCKQ' A
#
# COMPACT_ATOMS: atom_id res chain seq x y z
N MET A 1 7.35 4.29 4.33
CA MET A 1 5.94 4.04 4.72
C MET A 1 5.62 4.64 6.08
N GLY A 2 6.32 4.28 7.17
CA GLY A 2 6.04 4.83 8.50
C GLY A 2 6.05 6.36 8.57
N GLU A 3 7.13 7.00 8.13
CA GLU A 3 7.25 8.47 8.07
C GLU A 3 6.19 9.11 7.15
N MET A 4 5.91 8.48 6.00
CA MET A 4 4.85 8.94 5.08
C MET A 4 3.49 8.96 5.77
N ARG A 5 3.13 7.88 6.46
CA ARG A 5 1.86 7.78 7.20
C ARG A 5 1.80 8.80 8.34
N GLN A 6 2.90 9.01 9.07
CA GLN A 6 2.99 10.04 10.12
C GLN A 6 2.83 11.45 9.56
N ALA A 7 3.34 11.71 8.35
CA ALA A 7 3.16 12.96 7.63
C ALA A 7 1.77 13.11 6.97
N GLY A 8 0.86 12.16 7.17
CA GLY A 8 -0.51 12.18 6.61
C GLY A 8 -0.61 11.71 5.17
N ALA A 9 0.46 11.19 4.57
CA ALA A 9 0.39 10.65 3.22
C ALA A 9 -0.34 9.29 3.20
N PRO A 10 -1.18 9.03 2.17
CA PRO A 10 -1.83 7.74 2.01
C PRO A 10 -0.79 6.65 1.74
N THR A 11 -0.99 5.48 2.34
CA THR A 11 -0.07 4.34 2.22
C THR A 11 -0.84 3.10 1.78
N ILE A 12 -0.47 2.54 0.63
CA ILE A 12 -1.08 1.33 0.10
C ILE A 12 -0.03 0.26 -0.14
N ALA A 13 -0.38 -1.00 0.05
CA ALA A 13 0.45 -2.15 -0.29
C ALA A 13 -0.28 -3.08 -1.25
N GLN A 14 0.47 -3.79 -2.11
CA GLN A 14 -0.05 -4.93 -2.87
C GLN A 14 -0.58 -6.00 -1.90
N ASP A 15 -1.44 -6.93 -2.31
CA ASP A 15 -1.86 -8.07 -1.48
C ASP A 15 -0.95 -9.30 -1.68
N GLU A 16 -1.00 -10.24 -0.74
CA GLU A 16 -0.22 -11.48 -0.81
C GLU A 16 -0.59 -12.33 -2.03
N LYS A 17 -1.89 -12.40 -2.35
CA LYS A 17 -2.41 -13.24 -3.44
C LYS A 17 -1.88 -12.86 -4.81
N SER A 18 -1.72 -11.57 -5.08
CA SER A 18 -1.19 -11.07 -6.36
C SER A 18 0.33 -10.88 -6.34
N SER A 19 0.97 -11.00 -5.18
CA SER A 19 2.43 -10.85 -5.05
C SER A 19 3.14 -12.13 -5.44
N VAL A 20 4.23 -12.00 -6.20
CA VAL A 20 5.16 -13.12 -6.46
C VAL A 20 5.94 -13.45 -5.19
N VAL A 21 6.37 -12.42 -4.46
CA VAL A 21 7.04 -12.56 -3.15
C VAL A 21 6.40 -11.58 -2.18
N TRP A 22 5.81 -12.12 -1.11
CA TRP A 22 5.19 -11.34 -0.04
C TRP A 22 6.21 -10.85 0.99
N GLY A 23 7.23 -10.14 0.51
CA GLY A 23 8.33 -9.61 1.32
C GLY A 23 8.04 -8.19 1.82
N MET A 24 8.56 -7.19 1.10
CA MET A 24 8.45 -5.78 1.48
C MET A 24 6.98 -5.32 1.73
N PRO A 25 6.00 -5.67 0.87
CA PRO A 25 4.60 -5.31 1.16
C PRO A 25 4.08 -5.93 2.47
N GLY A 26 4.36 -7.22 2.72
CA GLY A 26 3.95 -7.91 3.95
C GLY A 26 4.59 -7.34 5.20
N GLU A 27 5.86 -6.94 5.13
CA GLU A 27 6.55 -6.29 6.25
C GLU A 27 5.95 -4.92 6.58
N ALA A 28 5.60 -4.12 5.55
CA ALA A 28 4.93 -2.84 5.76
C ALA A 28 3.56 -3.01 6.42
N VAL A 29 2.80 -4.05 6.05
CA VAL A 29 1.51 -4.39 6.66
C VAL A 29 1.69 -4.82 8.12
N LYS A 30 2.62 -5.74 8.40
CA LYS A 30 2.89 -6.23 9.78
C LYS A 30 3.27 -5.10 10.73
N ARG A 31 4.01 -4.11 10.25
CA ARG A 31 4.40 -2.93 11.04
C ARG A 31 3.28 -1.90 11.21
N GLY A 32 2.11 -2.12 10.62
CA GLY A 32 0.99 -1.18 10.67
C GLY A 32 1.28 0.11 9.91
N TYR A 33 2.12 0.07 8.86
CA TYR A 33 2.45 1.27 8.08
C TYR A 33 1.60 1.43 6.82
N VAL A 34 0.59 0.57 6.64
CA VAL A 34 -0.27 0.52 5.45
C VAL A 34 -1.70 0.82 5.86
N GLU A 35 -2.37 1.69 5.10
CA GLU A 35 -3.79 2.01 5.25
C GLU A 35 -4.68 1.05 4.46
N ALA A 36 -4.28 0.68 3.24
CA ALA A 36 -5.03 -0.26 2.41
C ALA A 36 -4.14 -1.31 1.74
N VAL A 37 -4.61 -2.57 1.76
CA VAL A 37 -3.98 -3.70 1.07
C VAL A 37 -4.85 -4.04 -0.15
N LEU A 38 -4.25 -4.05 -1.35
CA LEU A 38 -4.98 -4.14 -2.61
C LEU A 38 -4.36 -5.15 -3.57
N PRO A 39 -5.16 -5.89 -4.36
CA PRO A 39 -4.63 -6.65 -5.50
C PRO A 39 -3.87 -5.74 -6.48
N LEU A 40 -2.81 -6.26 -7.11
CA LEU A 40 -1.97 -5.52 -8.05
C LEU A 40 -2.77 -4.72 -9.09
N GLN A 41 -3.83 -5.32 -9.63
CA GLN A 41 -4.68 -4.76 -10.67
C GLN A 41 -5.47 -3.52 -10.21
N LYS A 42 -5.65 -3.33 -8.89
CA LYS A 42 -6.37 -2.18 -8.32
C LYS A 42 -5.45 -1.03 -7.91
N ILE A 43 -4.14 -1.25 -7.81
CA ILE A 43 -3.18 -0.24 -7.33
C ILE A 43 -3.16 0.99 -8.24
N GLY A 44 -3.09 0.80 -9.57
CA GLY A 44 -3.00 1.93 -10.51
C GLY A 44 -4.21 2.87 -10.44
N MET A 45 -5.42 2.30 -10.35
CA MET A 45 -6.65 3.08 -10.15
C MET A 45 -6.59 3.84 -8.82
N ARG A 46 -6.24 3.15 -7.72
CA ARG A 46 -6.13 3.77 -6.40
C ARG A 46 -5.12 4.92 -6.35
N LEU A 47 -3.96 4.76 -6.98
CA LEU A 47 -2.95 5.83 -7.05
C LEU A 47 -3.52 7.07 -7.76
N THR A 48 -4.22 6.87 -8.87
CA THR A 48 -4.83 7.97 -9.63
C THR A 48 -5.89 8.70 -8.81
N GLU A 49 -6.69 7.99 -8.02
CA GLU A 49 -7.68 8.59 -7.10
C GLU A 49 -7.00 9.43 -6.01
N LEU A 50 -5.91 8.92 -5.43
CA LEU A 50 -5.17 9.59 -4.37
C LEU A 50 -4.47 10.86 -4.84
N CYS A 51 -3.99 10.91 -6.09
CA CYS A 51 -3.34 12.10 -6.65
C CYS A 51 -4.30 13.20 -7.11
N LYS A 52 -5.61 12.92 -7.19
CA LYS A 52 -6.63 13.89 -7.59
C LYS A 52 -7.26 14.64 -6.40
N GLN A 53 -6.88 14.28 -5.19
CA GLN A 53 -7.32 14.90 -3.94
C GLN A 53 -6.36 16.02 -3.56
#